data_AF-A0A822BNT6-F1
#
_entry.id   AF-A0A822BNT6-F1
#
_cell.length_a   1.000
_cell.length_b   1.000
_cell.length_c   1.000
_cell.angle_alpha   90.00
_cell.angle_beta   90.00
_cell.angle_gamma   90.00
#
_symmetry.space_group_name_H-M   'P 1'
#
loop_
_entity.id
_entity.type
_entity.pdbx_description
1 polymer ?
#
loop_
_entity_poly.entity_id
_entity_poly.type
_entity_poly.pdbx_seq_one_letter_code
_entity_poly.pdbx_strand_id
1 'polypeptide(L)'
;MFCEEARRIYHEYDTRMTERWGSTGSTVLTVLSNVFYIMPYFLFYLGLGFRYGSYDENLLTTARIIWALDLELWYLRSLKFVIALRFLGPKLFMLKNMLRDLFAFVYMIFIALTAYGVVSRALILYKQVPFTGRGIFGHIFYEPYWLIYGDVSDKNLLDDIINSDSSNATGNDAEATATHVLLAFHMLLINILLLSLITAVFT
;
A
#
# COMPACT_ATOMS: atom_id res chain seq x y z
N MET A 1 11.99 21.34 -36.40
CA MET A 1 13.12 21.70 -35.52
C MET A 1 12.82 21.36 -34.06
N PHE A 2 11.86 22.01 -33.40
CA PHE A 2 11.53 21.75 -31.98
C PHE A 2 11.12 20.29 -31.65
N CYS A 3 10.37 19.63 -32.55
CA CYS A 3 10.00 18.21 -32.38
C CYS A 3 11.19 17.24 -32.51
N GLU A 4 12.24 17.60 -33.23
CA GLU A 4 13.45 16.79 -33.34
C GLU A 4 14.36 16.95 -32.12
N GLU A 5 14.46 18.17 -31.58
CA GLU A 5 15.18 18.43 -30.33
C GLU A 5 14.51 17.75 -29.14
N ALA A 6 13.18 17.83 -29.02
CA ALA A 6 12.45 17.12 -27.97
C ALA A 6 12.60 15.59 -28.07
N ARG A 7 12.65 15.03 -29.30
CA ARG A 7 12.90 13.60 -29.51
C ARG A 7 14.33 13.22 -29.12
N ARG A 8 15.33 14.05 -29.44
CA ARG A 8 16.73 13.82 -29.05
C ARG A 8 16.91 13.86 -27.54
N ILE A 9 16.32 14.84 -26.86
CA ILE A 9 16.41 14.97 -25.39
C ILE A 9 15.77 13.76 -24.69
N TYR A 10 14.64 13.27 -25.20
CA TYR A 10 14.00 12.08 -24.63
C TYR A 10 14.85 10.81 -24.81
N HIS A 11 15.45 10.64 -25.99
CA HIS A 11 16.31 9.49 -26.30
C HIS A 11 17.63 9.54 -25.52
N GLU A 12 18.19 10.73 -25.30
CA GLU A 12 19.43 10.92 -24.53
C GLU A 12 19.22 10.76 -23.02
N TYR A 13 18.04 11.10 -22.50
CA TYR A 13 17.69 10.88 -21.10
C TYR A 13 17.47 9.39 -20.78
N ASP A 14 16.83 8.65 -21.69
CA ASP A 14 16.59 7.21 -21.56
C ASP A 14 17.90 6.41 -21.59
N THR A 15 18.81 6.74 -22.52
CA THR A 15 20.13 6.09 -22.62
C THR A 15 21.05 6.42 -21.43
N ARG A 16 21.02 7.66 -20.94
CA ARG A 16 21.83 8.06 -19.76
C ARG A 16 21.30 7.50 -18.44
N MET A 17 19.99 7.30 -18.30
CA MET A 17 19.42 6.60 -17.13
C MET A 17 19.76 5.11 -17.14
N THR A 18 19.78 4.47 -18.31
CA THR A 18 20.11 3.04 -18.46
C THR A 18 21.60 2.74 -18.30
N GLU A 19 22.50 3.64 -18.71
CA GLU A 19 23.95 3.49 -18.46
C GLU A 19 24.32 3.65 -16.97
N ARG A 20 23.61 4.50 -16.24
CA ARG A 20 23.92 4.82 -14.83
C ARG A 20 23.38 3.77 -13.84
N TRP A 21 22.43 2.94 -14.26
CA TRP A 21 21.92 1.77 -13.53
C TRP A 21 22.58 0.49 -14.07
N GLY A 22 23.85 0.30 -13.71
CA GLY A 22 24.73 -0.74 -14.24
C GLY A 22 24.10 -2.13 -14.34
N SER A 23 24.17 -2.68 -15.56
CA SER A 23 24.18 -4.10 -16.01
C SER A 23 23.26 -5.13 -15.32
N THR A 24 23.27 -5.21 -13.99
CA THR A 24 22.44 -6.15 -13.20
C THR A 24 21.03 -5.61 -13.00
N GLY A 25 20.86 -4.32 -12.76
CA GLY A 25 19.55 -3.70 -12.53
C GLY A 25 18.65 -3.70 -13.77
N SER A 26 19.24 -3.45 -14.95
CA SER A 26 18.53 -3.51 -16.23
C SER A 26 18.02 -4.91 -16.54
N THR A 27 18.84 -5.95 -16.31
CA THR A 27 18.44 -7.34 -16.50
C THR A 27 17.27 -7.74 -15.60
N VAL A 28 17.31 -7.37 -14.31
CA VAL A 28 16.22 -7.64 -13.36
C VAL A 28 14.94 -6.88 -13.74
N LEU A 29 15.04 -5.61 -14.13
CA LEU A 29 13.89 -4.81 -14.59
C LEU A 29 13.27 -5.37 -15.87
N THR A 30 14.08 -5.87 -16.81
CA THR A 30 13.59 -6.53 -18.02
C THR A 30 12.86 -7.83 -17.68
N VAL A 31 13.42 -8.66 -16.79
CA VAL A 31 12.77 -9.90 -16.34
C VAL A 31 11.45 -9.58 -15.62
N LEU A 32 11.44 -8.63 -14.69
CA LEU A 32 10.23 -8.21 -13.98
C LEU A 32 9.18 -7.65 -14.93
N SER A 33 9.58 -6.83 -15.91
CA SER A 33 8.65 -6.32 -16.91
C SER A 33 8.07 -7.44 -17.78
N ASN A 34 8.89 -8.43 -18.15
CA ASN A 34 8.44 -9.60 -18.93
C ASN A 34 7.45 -10.45 -18.13
N VAL A 35 7.73 -10.72 -16.85
CA VAL A 35 6.80 -11.41 -15.95
C VAL A 35 5.49 -10.65 -15.85
N PHE A 36 5.54 -9.34 -15.64
CA PHE A 36 4.34 -8.49 -15.58
C PHE A 36 3.52 -8.51 -16.89
N TYR A 37 4.16 -8.69 -18.04
CA TYR A 37 3.45 -8.82 -19.31
C TYR A 37 2.76 -10.18 -19.48
N ILE A 38 3.38 -11.26 -19.02
CA ILE A 38 2.91 -12.65 -19.24
C ILE A 38 1.89 -13.07 -18.16
N MET A 39 2.05 -12.55 -16.94
CA MET A 39 1.26 -12.92 -15.78
C MET A 39 -0.27 -12.76 -15.97
N PRO A 40 -0.81 -11.66 -16.54
CA PRO A 40 -2.26 -11.52 -16.74
C PRO A 40 -2.80 -12.53 -17.75
N TYR A 41 -2.11 -12.78 -18.85
CA TYR A 41 -2.54 -13.81 -19.82
C TYR A 41 -2.60 -15.19 -19.16
N PHE A 42 -1.65 -15.52 -18.31
CA PHE A 42 -1.66 -16.78 -17.56
C PHE A 42 -2.83 -16.87 -16.59
N LEU A 43 -3.10 -15.82 -15.80
CA LEU A 43 -4.24 -15.77 -14.88
C LEU A 43 -5.58 -15.87 -15.63
N PHE A 44 -5.70 -15.22 -16.79
CA PHE A 44 -6.88 -15.29 -17.64
C PHE A 44 -7.18 -16.73 -18.08
N TYR A 45 -6.18 -17.46 -18.60
CA TYR A 45 -6.37 -18.86 -19.01
C TYR A 45 -6.61 -19.80 -17.82
N LEU A 46 -5.94 -19.56 -16.69
CA LEU A 46 -6.14 -20.34 -15.46
C LEU A 46 -7.55 -20.14 -14.88
N GLY A 47 -8.06 -18.90 -14.89
CA GLY A 47 -9.44 -18.59 -14.51
C GLY A 47 -10.47 -19.19 -15.48
N LEU A 48 -10.19 -19.19 -16.78
CA LEU A 48 -11.02 -19.89 -17.78
C LEU A 48 -11.04 -21.41 -17.52
N GLY A 49 -9.88 -22.01 -17.23
CA GLY A 49 -9.79 -23.42 -16.89
C GLY A 49 -10.65 -23.80 -15.68
N PHE A 50 -10.61 -23.01 -14.61
CA PHE A 50 -11.47 -23.20 -13.44
C PHE A 50 -12.95 -22.99 -13.74
N ARG A 51 -13.32 -22.14 -14.70
CA ARG A 51 -14.72 -21.94 -15.12
C ARG A 51 -15.26 -23.14 -15.91
N TYR A 52 -14.46 -23.69 -16.85
CA TYR A 52 -14.90 -24.79 -17.71
C TYR A 52 -14.85 -26.16 -17.02
N GLY A 53 -13.96 -26.33 -16.04
CA GLY A 53 -13.76 -27.61 -15.34
C GLY A 53 -14.62 -27.83 -14.08
N SER A 54 -15.41 -26.85 -13.64
CA SER A 54 -15.99 -26.88 -12.28
C SER A 54 -17.52 -26.93 -12.25
N TYR A 55 -18.05 -27.98 -11.63
CA TYR A 55 -19.46 -28.12 -11.23
C TYR A 55 -19.70 -27.72 -9.75
N ASP A 56 -18.67 -27.25 -9.04
CA ASP A 56 -18.69 -27.00 -7.59
C ASP A 56 -18.71 -25.49 -7.26
N GLU A 57 -19.49 -25.07 -6.25
CA GLU A 57 -19.76 -23.66 -5.92
C GLU A 57 -18.52 -22.91 -5.40
N ASN A 58 -17.63 -23.63 -4.69
CA ASN A 58 -16.40 -23.08 -4.14
C ASN A 58 -15.38 -22.70 -5.25
N LEU A 59 -15.31 -23.52 -6.29
CA LEU A 59 -14.45 -23.29 -7.45
C LEU A 59 -14.96 -22.11 -8.28
N LEU A 60 -16.28 -21.96 -8.40
CA LEU A 60 -16.89 -20.80 -9.05
C LEU A 60 -16.61 -19.49 -8.31
N THR A 61 -16.66 -19.50 -6.98
CA THR A 61 -16.32 -18.32 -6.16
C THR A 61 -14.85 -17.94 -6.32
N THR A 62 -13.96 -18.94 -6.31
CA THR A 62 -12.52 -18.73 -6.51
C THR A 62 -12.22 -18.18 -7.91
N ALA A 63 -12.87 -18.70 -8.95
CA ALA A 63 -12.73 -18.22 -10.32
C ALA A 63 -13.16 -16.74 -10.48
N ARG A 64 -14.23 -16.31 -9.78
CA ARG A 64 -14.65 -14.90 -9.77
C ARG A 64 -13.58 -13.98 -9.19
N ILE A 65 -12.95 -14.38 -8.09
CA ILE A 65 -11.87 -13.61 -7.46
C ILE A 65 -10.66 -13.51 -8.41
N ILE A 66 -10.29 -14.63 -9.04
CA ILE A 66 -9.17 -14.66 -10.00
C ILE A 66 -9.44 -13.73 -11.19
N TRP A 67 -10.65 -13.72 -11.74
CA TRP A 67 -11.02 -12.80 -12.83
C TRP A 67 -11.07 -11.33 -12.40
N ALA A 68 -11.47 -11.03 -11.16
CA ALA A 68 -11.42 -9.67 -10.64
C ALA A 68 -9.98 -9.15 -10.56
N LEU A 69 -9.05 -9.98 -10.07
CA LEU A 69 -7.62 -9.65 -10.02
C LEU A 69 -7.00 -9.58 -11.42
N ASP A 70 -7.41 -10.45 -12.35
CA ASP A 70 -6.97 -10.40 -13.74
C ASP A 70 -7.35 -9.07 -14.39
N LEU A 71 -8.59 -8.60 -14.19
CA LEU A 71 -9.04 -7.30 -14.69
C LEU A 71 -8.20 -6.14 -14.16
N GLU A 72 -7.85 -6.15 -12.87
CA GLU A 72 -6.98 -5.13 -12.28
C GLU A 72 -5.61 -5.06 -12.98
N LEU A 73 -5.01 -6.22 -13.26
CA LEU A 73 -3.75 -6.31 -14.00
C LEU A 73 -3.88 -5.83 -15.45
N TRP A 74 -5.01 -6.13 -16.10
CA TRP A 74 -5.32 -5.60 -17.43
C TRP A 74 -5.45 -4.07 -17.44
N TYR A 75 -6.01 -3.46 -16.39
CA TYR A 75 -6.02 -2.01 -16.23
C TYR A 75 -4.61 -1.44 -16.08
N LEU A 76 -3.76 -2.06 -15.25
CA LEU A 76 -2.37 -1.66 -15.10
C LEU A 76 -1.57 -1.78 -16.42
N ARG A 77 -1.85 -2.81 -17.24
CA ARG A 77 -1.28 -2.91 -18.59
C ARG A 77 -1.75 -1.76 -19.48
N SER A 78 -3.03 -1.41 -19.40
CA SER A 78 -3.63 -0.33 -20.19
C SER A 78 -2.99 1.02 -19.87
N LEU A 79 -2.51 1.26 -18.64
CA LEU A 79 -1.72 2.46 -18.31
C LEU A 79 -0.48 2.63 -19.19
N LYS A 80 0.18 1.54 -19.61
CA LYS A 80 1.34 1.61 -20.52
C LYS A 80 0.95 2.16 -21.90
N PHE A 81 -0.25 1.82 -22.39
CA PHE A 81 -0.79 2.39 -23.61
C PHE A 81 -1.09 3.89 -23.42
N VAL A 82 -1.62 4.28 -22.25
CA VAL A 82 -1.87 5.69 -21.93
C VAL A 82 -0.58 6.51 -21.87
N ILE A 83 0.52 5.93 -21.39
CA ILE A 83 1.85 6.56 -21.43
C ILE A 83 2.35 6.76 -22.87
N ALA A 84 2.02 5.83 -23.77
CA ALA A 84 2.36 5.93 -25.19
C ALA A 84 1.50 6.96 -25.96
N LEU A 85 0.36 7.40 -25.40
CA LEU A 85 -0.46 8.46 -25.99
C LEU A 85 0.30 9.79 -25.93
N ARG A 86 0.50 10.39 -27.11
CA ARG A 86 1.36 11.57 -27.32
C ARG A 86 0.95 12.83 -26.53
N PHE A 87 -0.30 12.90 -26.06
CA PHE A 87 -0.81 14.00 -25.26
C PHE A 87 -0.60 13.82 -23.74
N LEU A 88 -0.60 12.57 -23.23
CA LEU A 88 -0.47 12.29 -21.79
C LEU A 88 0.93 11.81 -21.39
N GLY A 89 1.74 11.34 -22.36
CA GLY A 89 3.08 10.79 -22.12
C GLY A 89 3.99 11.70 -21.27
N PRO A 90 4.17 12.99 -21.61
CA PRO A 90 5.03 13.89 -20.84
C PRO A 90 4.56 14.10 -19.38
N LYS A 91 3.23 14.24 -19.17
CA LYS A 91 2.65 14.40 -17.82
C LYS A 91 2.79 13.13 -16.98
N LEU A 92 2.55 11.96 -17.58
CA LEU A 92 2.68 10.67 -16.90
C LEU A 92 4.14 10.30 -16.62
N PHE A 93 5.07 10.68 -17.50
CA PHE A 93 6.50 10.49 -17.25
C PHE A 93 6.98 11.36 -16.08
N MET A 94 6.53 12.62 -16.00
CA MET A 94 6.79 13.48 -14.83
C MET A 94 6.19 12.88 -13.56
N LEU A 95 4.93 12.41 -13.60
CA LEU A 95 4.28 11.74 -12.47
C LEU A 95 5.06 10.50 -12.01
N LYS A 96 5.57 9.67 -12.92
CA LYS A 96 6.35 8.47 -12.58
C LYS A 96 7.59 8.80 -11.74
N ASN A 97 8.28 9.90 -12.04
CA ASN A 97 9.45 10.30 -11.28
C ASN A 97 9.06 10.76 -9.87
N MET A 98 7.96 11.49 -9.71
CA MET A 98 7.43 11.87 -8.39
C MET A 98 6.89 10.66 -7.61
N LEU A 99 6.32 9.65 -8.29
CA LEU A 99 5.87 8.41 -7.67
C LEU A 99 7.02 7.59 -7.07
N ARG A 100 8.24 7.69 -7.63
CA ARG A 100 9.41 7.04 -7.04
C ARG A 100 9.75 7.65 -5.68
N ASP A 101 9.66 8.97 -5.58
CA ASP A 101 9.88 9.66 -4.31
C ASP A 101 8.75 9.32 -3.33
N LEU A 102 7.49 9.27 -3.81
CA LEU A 102 6.33 8.80 -3.02
C LEU A 102 6.53 7.40 -2.42
N PHE A 103 7.20 6.48 -3.12
CA PHE A 103 7.46 5.15 -2.57
C PHE A 103 8.30 5.20 -1.29
N ALA A 104 9.24 6.14 -1.18
CA ALA A 104 10.00 6.35 0.05
C ALA A 104 9.11 6.85 1.20
N PHE A 105 8.10 7.66 0.92
CA PHE A 105 7.11 8.08 1.91
C PHE A 105 6.24 6.93 2.39
N VAL A 106 5.74 6.10 1.47
CA VAL A 106 4.96 4.91 1.82
C VAL A 106 5.78 3.97 2.70
N TYR A 107 7.07 3.82 2.43
CA TYR A 107 7.98 3.06 3.28
C TYR A 107 8.10 3.66 4.70
N MET A 108 8.16 4.97 4.83
CA MET A 108 8.14 5.65 6.14
C MET A 108 6.81 5.45 6.87
N ILE A 109 5.66 5.51 6.18
CA ILE A 109 4.35 5.16 6.76
C ILE A 109 4.39 3.73 7.29
N PHE A 110 4.90 2.79 6.50
CA PHE A 110 4.96 1.39 6.89
C PHE A 110 5.79 1.16 8.17
N ILE A 111 6.93 1.84 8.31
CA ILE A 111 7.75 1.79 9.52
C ILE A 111 6.98 2.38 10.71
N ALA A 112 6.36 3.55 10.55
CA ALA A 112 5.59 4.21 11.61
C ALA A 112 4.41 3.34 12.08
N LEU A 113 3.69 2.75 11.12
CA LEU A 113 2.57 1.85 11.33
C LEU A 113 3.00 0.60 12.10
N THR A 114 4.12 -0.02 11.69
CA THR A 114 4.69 -1.19 12.37
C THR A 114 5.13 -0.84 13.79
N ALA A 115 5.74 0.33 14.00
CA ALA A 115 6.17 0.77 15.32
C ALA A 115 4.98 0.97 16.27
N TYR A 116 3.93 1.67 15.83
CA TYR A 116 2.71 1.82 16.61
C TYR A 116 2.07 0.46 16.90
N GLY A 117 1.93 -0.39 15.89
CA GLY A 117 1.31 -1.70 16.03
C GLY A 117 2.07 -2.66 16.95
N VAL A 118 3.40 -2.57 17.03
CA VAL A 118 4.20 -3.35 18.00
C VAL A 118 4.01 -2.81 19.41
N VAL A 119 4.00 -1.48 19.59
CA VAL A 119 3.84 -0.85 20.91
C VAL A 119 2.42 -1.04 21.47
N SER A 120 1.38 -0.88 20.66
CA SER A 120 -0.01 -1.08 21.09
C SER A 120 -0.25 -2.53 21.53
N ARG A 121 0.36 -3.50 20.84
CA ARG A 121 0.33 -4.91 21.24
C ARG A 121 1.09 -5.18 22.53
N ALA A 122 2.23 -4.51 22.73
CA ALA A 122 3.03 -4.65 23.95
C ALA A 122 2.32 -4.05 25.18
N LEU A 123 1.56 -2.97 25.00
CA LEU A 123 0.85 -2.28 26.09
C LEU A 123 -0.49 -2.93 26.45
N ILE A 124 -1.36 -3.24 25.47
CA ILE A 124 -2.72 -3.71 25.74
C ILE A 124 -2.83 -5.24 25.66
N LEU A 125 -2.08 -5.89 24.77
CA LEU A 125 -2.35 -7.27 24.36
C LEU A 125 -1.56 -8.35 25.12
N TYR A 126 -0.87 -8.00 26.20
CA TYR A 126 -0.21 -9.01 27.04
C TYR A 126 -1.21 -9.96 27.73
N LYS A 127 -2.45 -9.50 27.98
CA LYS A 127 -3.38 -10.19 28.90
C LYS A 127 -4.62 -10.83 28.26
N GLN A 128 -5.01 -10.47 27.03
CA GLN A 128 -6.38 -10.77 26.53
C GLN A 128 -6.53 -11.62 25.26
N VAL A 129 -5.50 -11.94 24.48
CA VAL A 129 -5.70 -12.65 23.19
C VAL A 129 -4.74 -13.84 23.01
N PRO A 130 -5.23 -15.06 22.68
CA PRO A 130 -4.35 -16.18 22.34
C PRO A 130 -3.56 -15.88 21.05
N PHE A 131 -2.28 -16.27 21.02
CA PHE A 131 -1.33 -16.10 19.92
C PHE A 131 -1.73 -16.86 18.64
N THR A 132 -2.86 -16.51 18.01
CA THR A 132 -3.22 -17.05 16.70
C THR A 132 -2.67 -16.10 15.64
N GLY A 133 -1.62 -16.53 14.92
CA GLY A 133 -0.85 -15.70 13.97
C GLY A 133 -1.68 -14.96 12.91
N ARG A 134 -2.88 -15.44 12.57
CA ARG A 134 -3.80 -14.78 11.62
C ARG A 134 -4.49 -13.53 12.19
N GLY A 135 -4.72 -13.46 13.50
CA GLY A 135 -5.30 -12.27 14.16
C GLY A 135 -4.25 -11.21 14.53
N ILE A 136 -2.97 -11.60 14.60
CA ILE A 136 -1.90 -10.70 15.03
C ILE A 136 -1.59 -9.67 13.95
N PHE A 137 -1.28 -10.13 12.73
CA PHE A 137 -1.00 -9.25 11.60
C PHE A 137 -2.21 -8.42 11.18
N GLY A 138 -3.41 -9.00 11.25
CA GLY A 138 -4.66 -8.30 10.94
C GLY A 138 -4.80 -7.02 11.75
N HIS A 139 -4.83 -7.08 13.09
CA HIS A 139 -5.09 -5.87 13.87
C HIS A 139 -3.86 -4.94 13.99
N ILE A 140 -2.63 -5.44 13.88
CA ILE A 140 -1.41 -4.59 13.95
C ILE A 140 -1.34 -3.60 12.78
N PHE A 141 -1.77 -4.02 11.59
CA PHE A 141 -1.65 -3.21 10.38
C PHE A 141 -2.97 -2.58 9.96
N TYR A 142 -4.09 -3.29 10.12
CA TYR A 142 -5.39 -2.84 9.61
C TYR A 142 -5.96 -1.69 10.45
N GLU A 143 -5.94 -1.82 11.77
CA GLU A 143 -6.50 -0.85 12.71
C GLU A 143 -5.82 0.52 12.61
N PRO A 144 -4.48 0.63 12.69
CA PRO A 144 -3.83 1.93 12.53
C PRO A 144 -3.82 2.45 11.08
N TYR A 145 -4.09 1.61 10.08
CA TYR A 145 -4.25 2.07 8.70
C TYR A 145 -5.56 2.86 8.52
N TRP A 146 -6.69 2.32 9.02
CA TRP A 146 -7.98 3.03 9.01
C TRP A 146 -7.94 4.29 9.87
N LEU A 147 -7.20 4.23 10.96
CA LEU A 147 -6.95 5.38 11.83
C LEU A 147 -6.31 6.56 11.06
N ILE A 148 -5.34 6.32 10.17
CA ILE A 148 -4.73 7.38 9.36
C ILE A 148 -5.77 8.11 8.48
N TYR A 149 -6.82 7.41 8.03
CA TYR A 149 -7.93 8.01 7.27
C TYR A 149 -8.93 8.77 8.15
N GLY A 150 -8.75 8.78 9.47
CA GLY A 150 -9.63 9.44 10.42
C GLY A 150 -10.85 8.60 10.84
N ASP A 151 -10.92 7.33 10.45
CA ASP A 151 -11.95 6.41 10.93
C ASP A 151 -11.52 5.82 12.27
N VAL A 152 -11.91 6.47 13.36
CA VAL A 152 -11.71 6.01 14.75
C VAL A 152 -12.87 5.10 15.16
N SER A 153 -13.23 4.12 14.33
CA SER A 153 -14.35 3.20 14.59
C SER A 153 -14.15 2.25 15.77
N ASP A 154 -13.02 2.33 16.49
CA ASP A 154 -12.90 1.74 17.81
C ASP A 154 -13.74 2.52 18.84
N LYS A 155 -15.05 2.27 18.78
CA LYS A 155 -15.98 2.56 19.86
C LYS A 155 -15.49 2.01 21.19
N ASN A 156 -14.72 0.91 21.18
CA ASN A 156 -14.13 0.32 22.38
C ASN A 156 -13.12 1.25 23.08
N LEU A 157 -12.36 2.01 22.31
CA LEU A 157 -11.31 2.90 22.82
C LEU A 157 -11.93 4.21 23.35
N LEU A 158 -13.06 4.66 22.80
CA LEU A 158 -13.84 5.77 23.37
C LEU A 158 -14.78 5.32 24.52
N ASP A 159 -15.30 4.09 24.47
CA ASP A 159 -16.13 3.51 25.54
C ASP A 159 -15.31 3.28 26.82
N ASP A 160 -14.01 2.97 26.73
CA ASP A 160 -13.13 2.86 27.90
C ASP A 160 -12.97 4.22 28.61
N ILE A 161 -13.04 5.34 27.89
CA ILE A 161 -13.01 6.70 28.46
C ILE A 161 -14.34 7.03 29.16
N ILE A 162 -15.47 6.55 28.63
CA ILE A 162 -16.80 6.87 29.15
C ILE A 162 -17.21 5.93 30.30
N ASN A 163 -16.80 4.66 30.26
CA ASN A 163 -17.19 3.64 31.24
C ASN A 163 -16.19 3.44 32.39
N SER A 164 -14.98 4.00 32.33
CA SER A 164 -13.99 3.92 33.41
C SER A 164 -14.39 4.66 34.70
N ASP A 165 -15.43 5.51 34.65
CA ASP A 165 -16.01 6.14 35.84
C ASP A 165 -16.94 5.21 36.65
N SER A 166 -17.26 4.01 36.13
CA SER A 166 -18.16 3.07 36.82
C SER A 166 -17.55 1.68 36.99
N SER A 167 -16.95 1.48 38.17
CA SER A 167 -16.73 0.22 38.86
C SER A 167 -15.54 -0.67 38.43
N ASN A 168 -14.55 -0.71 39.31
CA ASN A 168 -13.56 -1.78 39.51
C ASN A 168 -12.63 -2.12 38.33
N ALA A 169 -11.62 -1.28 38.05
CA ALA A 169 -10.46 -1.67 37.25
C ALA A 169 -9.17 -1.55 38.08
N THR A 170 -8.79 -2.64 38.74
CA THR A 170 -7.45 -2.80 39.31
C THR A 170 -6.40 -2.78 38.20
N GLY A 171 -5.68 -1.67 38.05
CA GLY A 171 -4.35 -1.62 37.44
C GLY A 171 -4.24 -1.54 35.91
N ASN A 172 -5.28 -1.12 35.18
CA ASN A 172 -5.29 -1.08 33.70
C ASN A 172 -5.29 0.34 33.11
N ASP A 173 -5.52 1.37 33.92
CA ASP A 173 -5.76 2.74 33.44
C ASP A 173 -4.51 3.40 32.85
N ALA A 174 -3.32 3.06 33.37
CA ALA A 174 -2.05 3.61 32.90
C ALA A 174 -1.69 3.11 31.50
N GLU A 175 -1.95 1.83 31.20
CA GLU A 175 -1.64 1.20 29.91
C GLU A 175 -2.63 1.64 28.82
N ALA A 176 -3.92 1.77 29.18
CA ALA A 176 -4.93 2.38 28.32
C ALA A 176 -4.56 3.84 28.01
N THR A 177 -4.36 4.67 29.04
CA THR A 177 -4.01 6.10 28.89
C THR A 177 -2.75 6.30 28.05
N ALA A 178 -1.71 5.47 28.26
CA ALA A 178 -0.50 5.50 27.45
C ALA A 178 -0.77 5.20 25.97
N THR A 179 -1.66 4.26 25.67
CA THR A 179 -2.02 3.92 24.29
C THR A 179 -2.84 5.04 23.63
N HIS A 180 -3.75 5.69 24.36
CA HIS A 180 -4.48 6.87 23.87
C HIS A 180 -3.55 8.04 23.53
N VAL A 181 -2.57 8.33 24.39
CA VAL A 181 -1.57 9.39 24.15
C VAL A 181 -0.67 9.03 22.96
N LEU A 182 -0.25 7.77 22.86
CA LEU A 182 0.52 7.26 21.71
C LEU A 182 -0.26 7.38 20.41
N LEU A 183 -1.55 7.04 20.42
CA LEU A 183 -2.48 7.17 19.29
C LEU A 183 -2.58 8.62 18.83
N ALA A 184 -2.78 9.56 19.75
CA ALA A 184 -2.86 11.00 19.45
C ALA A 184 -1.55 11.52 18.83
N PHE A 185 -0.40 11.10 19.38
CA PHE A 185 0.91 11.46 18.85
C PHE A 185 1.16 10.86 17.46
N HIS A 186 0.77 9.59 17.24
CA HIS A 186 0.87 8.92 15.95
C HIS A 186 0.00 9.59 14.88
N MET A 187 -1.24 9.93 15.22
CA MET A 187 -2.15 10.69 14.36
C MET A 187 -1.59 12.07 14.01
N LEU A 188 -1.01 12.78 14.98
CA LEU A 188 -0.38 14.08 14.74
C LEU A 188 0.82 13.94 13.80
N LEU A 189 1.72 12.99 14.08
CA LEU A 189 2.89 12.74 13.23
C LEU A 189 2.49 12.43 11.80
N ILE A 190 1.59 11.47 11.57
CA ILE A 190 1.24 11.10 10.21
C ILE A 190 0.43 12.23 9.53
N ASN A 191 -0.55 12.82 10.20
CA ASN A 191 -1.43 13.79 9.55
C ASN A 191 -0.79 15.17 9.33
N ILE A 192 0.18 15.58 10.16
CA ILE A 192 0.85 16.88 9.99
C ILE A 192 2.20 16.71 9.32
N LEU A 193 3.08 15.85 9.83
CA LEU A 193 4.44 15.69 9.28
C LEU A 193 4.39 15.04 7.90
N LEU A 194 3.60 13.98 7.72
CA LEU A 194 3.58 13.27 6.45
C LEU A 194 2.79 14.01 5.39
N LEU A 195 1.66 14.64 5.75
CA LEU A 195 0.88 15.47 4.84
C LEU A 195 1.64 16.74 4.42
N SER A 196 2.41 17.37 5.32
CA SER A 196 3.25 18.52 4.95
C SER A 196 4.45 18.11 4.09
N LEU A 197 5.05 16.96 4.36
CA LEU A 197 6.18 16.46 3.58
C LEU A 197 5.73 15.99 2.18
N ILE A 198 4.57 15.33 2.06
CA ILE A 198 4.03 14.87 0.77
C ILE A 198 3.59 16.05 -0.09
N THR A 199 2.93 17.07 0.49
CA THR A 199 2.59 18.29 -0.24
C THR A 199 3.84 19.06 -0.66
N ALA A 200 4.88 19.13 0.18
CA ALA A 200 6.15 19.76 -0.16
C ALA A 200 6.93 19.03 -1.28
N VAL A 201 6.73 17.73 -1.47
CA VAL A 201 7.37 16.98 -2.57
C VAL A 201 6.59 17.08 -3.87
N PHE A 202 5.26 17.26 -3.81
CA PHE A 202 4.43 17.41 -5.00
C PHE A 202 4.26 18.85 -5.50
N THR A 203 4.54 19.84 -4.65
CA THR A 203 4.48 21.28 -4.99
C THR A 203 5.82 21.77 -5.52
#